data_AF-A0A1V4WWU6-F1
#
_entry.id   AF-A0A1V4WWU6-F1
#
_cell.length_a   1.000
_cell.length_b   1.000
_cell.length_c   1.000
_cell.angle_alpha   90.00
_cell.angle_beta   90.00
_cell.angle_gamma   90.00
#
_symmetry.space_group_name_H-M   'P 1'
#
loop_
_entity.id
_entity.type
_entity.pdbx_description
1 polymer ?
#
loop_
_entity_poly.entity_id
_entity_poly.type
_entity_poly.pdbx_seq_one_letter_code
_entity_poly.pdbx_strand_id
1 'polypeptide(L)'
;MARKKEKELIHKPDMLVTVFESVSLYIRENTKRCLYGLAALLIIVAAVAAYIVYANHQAEKVQYQLALGITAWETYEQTRAAGEMDKAEGIFQKIASGASGKPGHISKLYLANIKLARGKRDEALKLYQDVSRNSSNKTLTHLADRAVKNLEKK
;
A
#
# COMPACT_ATOMS: atom_id res chain seq x y z
N MET A 1 0.18 25.39 50.19
CA MET A 1 0.16 24.16 49.36
C MET A 1 1.32 24.06 48.34
N ALA A 2 2.37 24.89 48.41
CA ALA A 2 3.49 24.85 47.45
C ALA A 2 4.63 23.89 47.84
N ARG A 3 4.93 23.74 49.14
CA ARG A 3 6.09 22.95 49.62
C ARG A 3 5.98 21.44 49.46
N LYS A 4 4.79 20.90 49.17
CA LYS A 4 4.59 19.45 48.96
C LYS A 4 4.92 19.03 47.53
N LYS A 5 4.77 19.94 46.55
CA LYS A 5 5.06 19.67 45.13
C LYS A 5 6.56 19.70 44.80
N GLU A 6 7.38 20.44 45.56
CA GLU A 6 8.85 20.45 45.35
C GLU A 6 9.53 19.16 45.83
N LYS A 7 9.05 18.53 46.90
CA LYS A 7 9.69 17.32 47.45
C LYS A 7 9.49 16.06 46.59
N GLU A 8 8.39 15.96 45.86
CA GLU A 8 8.18 14.87 44.88
C GLU A 8 9.01 15.03 43.60
N LEU A 9 9.49 16.24 43.31
CA LEU A 9 10.30 16.51 42.12
C LEU A 9 11.77 16.09 42.30
N ILE A 10 12.25 16.03 43.55
CA ILE A 10 13.64 15.69 43.92
C ILE A 10 13.84 14.18 44.14
N HIS A 11 12.78 13.37 44.26
CA HIS A 11 12.87 11.91 44.47
C HIS A 11 12.74 11.07 43.19
N LYS A 12 12.52 11.70 42.03
CA LYS A 12 12.59 11.04 40.71
C LYS A 12 13.99 10.71 40.14
N PRO A 13 15.13 11.26 40.62
CA PRO A 13 16.42 10.89 40.06
C PRO A 13 16.85 9.49 40.52
N ASP A 14 16.44 9.01 41.70
CA ASP A 14 16.92 7.73 42.21
C ASP A 14 16.47 6.54 41.36
N MET A 15 15.23 6.58 40.84
CA MET A 15 14.69 5.49 40.00
C MET A 15 15.37 5.44 38.63
N LEU A 16 15.68 6.59 38.04
CA LEU A 16 16.44 6.63 36.78
C LEU A 16 17.89 6.23 37.02
N VAL A 17 18.52 6.75 38.07
CA VAL A 17 19.93 6.47 38.41
C VAL A 17 20.12 4.99 38.75
N THR A 18 19.26 4.38 39.56
CA THR A 18 19.33 2.95 39.88
C THR A 18 19.05 2.05 38.67
N VAL A 19 18.13 2.44 37.79
CA VAL A 19 17.92 1.74 36.51
C VAL A 19 19.16 1.87 35.63
N PHE A 20 19.76 3.06 35.53
CA PHE A 20 20.99 3.28 34.77
C PHE A 20 22.17 2.48 35.34
N GLU A 21 22.33 2.43 36.67
CA GLU A 21 23.37 1.63 37.33
C GLU A 21 23.16 0.14 37.06
N SER A 22 21.93 -0.37 37.23
CA SER A 22 21.58 -1.77 36.99
C SER A 22 21.80 -2.17 35.53
N VAL A 23 21.41 -1.30 34.59
CA VAL A 23 21.65 -1.47 33.16
C VAL A 23 23.15 -1.45 32.85
N SER A 24 23.92 -0.54 33.45
CA SER A 24 25.36 -0.43 33.23
C SER A 24 26.15 -1.64 33.75
N LEU A 25 25.77 -2.18 34.92
CA LEU A 25 26.34 -3.40 35.48
C LEU A 25 26.01 -4.61 34.61
N TYR A 26 24.75 -4.74 34.19
CA TYR A 26 24.30 -5.84 33.34
C TYR A 26 24.97 -5.83 31.95
N ILE A 27 25.15 -4.64 31.36
CA ILE A 27 25.88 -4.48 30.09
C ILE A 27 27.34 -4.89 30.26
N ARG A 28 28.00 -4.55 31.38
CA ARG A 28 29.40 -4.93 31.64
C ARG A 28 29.59 -6.43 31.78
N GLU A 29 28.69 -7.08 32.52
CA GLU A 29 28.76 -8.51 32.85
C GLU A 29 28.35 -9.41 31.68
N ASN A 30 27.49 -8.92 30.78
CA ASN A 30 27.03 -9.64 29.59
C ASN A 30 27.35 -8.93 28.26
N THR A 31 28.46 -8.17 28.22
CA THR A 31 28.91 -7.36 27.05
C THR A 31 28.81 -8.09 25.71
N LYS A 32 29.24 -9.36 25.66
CA LYS A 32 29.17 -10.17 24.42
C LYS A 32 27.73 -10.45 23.98
N ARG A 33 26.84 -10.81 24.92
CA ARG A 33 25.41 -11.09 24.62
C ARG A 33 24.66 -9.81 24.27
N CYS A 34 24.99 -8.70 24.92
CA CYS A 34 24.43 -7.39 24.61
C CYS A 34 24.87 -6.90 23.21
N LEU A 35 26.12 -7.18 22.83
CA LEU A 35 26.62 -6.90 21.48
C LEU A 35 25.92 -7.75 20.41
N TYR A 36 25.71 -9.04 20.64
CA TYR A 36 24.93 -9.89 19.72
C TYR A 36 23.47 -9.45 19.64
N GLY A 37 22.86 -9.03 20.76
CA GLY A 37 21.51 -8.47 20.78
C GLY A 37 21.39 -7.16 19.98
N LEU A 38 22.36 -6.26 20.15
CA LEU A 38 22.44 -5.01 19.37
C LEU A 38 22.62 -5.31 17.88
N ALA A 39 23.51 -6.23 17.53
CA ALA A 39 23.73 -6.65 16.15
C ALA A 39 22.48 -7.26 15.52
N ALA A 40 21.77 -8.13 16.25
CA ALA A 40 20.52 -8.72 15.80
C ALA A 40 19.43 -7.66 15.60
N LEU A 41 19.32 -6.68 16.51
CA LEU A 41 18.38 -5.57 16.39
C LEU A 41 18.69 -4.71 15.16
N LEU A 42 19.96 -4.40 14.90
CA LEU A 42 20.38 -3.67 13.70
C LEU A 42 20.03 -4.41 12.41
N ILE A 43 20.20 -5.73 12.37
CA ILE A 43 19.81 -6.55 11.20
C ILE A 43 18.30 -6.48 10.95
N ILE A 44 17.49 -6.57 12.01
CA ILE A 44 16.03 -6.47 11.88
C ILE A 44 15.63 -5.08 11.37
N VAL A 45 16.23 -4.00 11.91
CA VAL A 45 15.96 -2.63 11.45
C VAL A 45 16.36 -2.46 9.98
N ALA A 46 17.52 -2.98 9.58
CA ALA A 46 17.97 -2.93 8.19
C ALA A 46 17.03 -3.71 7.25
N ALA A 47 16.55 -4.89 7.66
CA ALA A 47 15.60 -5.68 6.89
C ALA A 47 14.25 -4.95 6.71
N VAL A 48 13.74 -4.34 7.78
CA VAL A 48 12.50 -3.53 7.72
C VAL A 48 12.68 -2.31 6.83
N ALA A 49 13.79 -1.58 6.97
CA ALA A 49 14.08 -0.42 6.14
C ALA A 49 14.20 -0.80 4.65
N ALA A 50 14.91 -1.89 4.34
CA ALA A 50 15.03 -2.41 2.99
C ALA A 50 13.66 -2.79 2.40
N TYR A 51 12.80 -3.43 3.19
CA TYR A 51 11.44 -3.77 2.77
C TYR A 51 10.60 -2.52 2.48
N ILE A 52 10.67 -1.49 3.34
CA ILE A 52 9.95 -0.22 3.13
C ILE A 52 10.42 0.46 1.85
N VAL A 53 11.74 0.57 1.64
CA VAL A 53 12.31 1.19 0.43
C VAL A 53 11.88 0.42 -0.81
N TYR A 54 11.96 -0.91 -0.79
CA TYR A 54 11.52 -1.75 -1.90
C TYR A 54 10.03 -1.57 -2.21
N ALA A 55 9.18 -1.59 -1.19
CA ALA A 55 7.73 -1.38 -1.34
C ALA A 55 7.41 0.01 -1.90
N ASN A 56 8.10 1.05 -1.44
CA ASN A 56 7.87 2.42 -1.89
C ASN A 56 8.30 2.61 -3.35
N HIS A 57 9.43 2.02 -3.75
CA HIS A 57 9.92 2.11 -5.13
C HIS A 57 9.00 1.38 -6.11
N GLN A 58 8.37 0.28 -5.70
CA GLN A 58 7.36 -0.40 -6.51
C GLN A 58 6.06 0.42 -6.60
N ALA A 59 5.66 1.08 -5.52
CA ALA A 59 4.47 1.92 -5.52
C ALA A 59 4.57 3.09 -6.51
N GLU A 60 5.72 3.76 -6.59
CA GLU A 60 5.96 4.83 -7.59
C GLU A 60 5.86 4.32 -9.03
N LYS A 61 6.50 3.18 -9.33
CA LYS A 61 6.45 2.58 -10.67
C LYS A 61 5.02 2.24 -11.07
N VAL A 62 4.24 1.67 -10.16
CA VAL A 62 2.83 1.33 -10.40
C VAL A 62 2.00 2.58 -10.62
N GLN A 63 2.20 3.65 -9.86
CA GLN A 63 1.49 4.92 -10.04
C GLN A 63 1.79 5.54 -11.41
N TYR A 64 3.05 5.56 -11.81
CA TYR A 64 3.47 6.06 -13.12
C TYR A 64 2.85 5.25 -14.26
N GLN A 65 2.91 3.91 -14.18
CA GLN A 65 2.26 3.04 -15.16
C GLN A 65 0.74 3.26 -15.21
N LEU A 66 0.10 3.43 -14.06
CA LEU A 66 -1.34 3.68 -13.99
C LEU A 66 -1.70 5.00 -14.68
N ALA A 67 -0.92 6.07 -14.49
CA ALA A 67 -1.10 7.33 -15.20
C ALA A 67 -0.95 7.14 -16.72
N LEU A 68 0.10 6.43 -17.19
CA LEU A 68 0.28 6.13 -18.61
C LEU A 68 -0.89 5.35 -19.21
N GLY A 69 -1.43 4.37 -18.47
CA GLY A 69 -2.60 3.60 -18.90
C GLY A 69 -3.84 4.46 -19.03
N ILE A 70 -4.07 5.37 -18.08
CA ILE A 70 -5.18 6.33 -18.13
C ILE A 70 -5.03 7.27 -19.33
N THR A 71 -3.85 7.84 -19.56
CA THR A 71 -3.62 8.72 -20.71
C THR A 71 -3.82 8.00 -22.04
N ALA A 72 -3.36 6.74 -22.17
CA ALA A 72 -3.60 5.94 -23.37
C ALA A 72 -5.10 5.68 -23.58
N TRP A 73 -5.84 5.37 -22.51
CA TRP A 73 -7.28 5.19 -22.58
C TRP A 73 -8.02 6.47 -22.98
N GLU A 74 -7.68 7.61 -22.38
CA GLU A 74 -8.27 8.92 -22.71
C GLU A 74 -7.97 9.30 -24.17
N THR A 75 -6.74 9.03 -24.64
CA THR A 75 -6.36 9.25 -26.02
C THR A 75 -7.18 8.37 -26.96
N TYR A 76 -7.42 7.10 -26.61
CA TYR A 76 -8.34 6.25 -27.35
C TYR A 76 -9.78 6.80 -27.34
N GLU A 77 -10.29 7.29 -26.22
CA GLU A 77 -11.66 7.83 -26.16
C GLU A 77 -11.84 9.02 -27.12
N GLN A 78 -10.79 9.85 -27.27
CA GLN A 78 -10.77 11.01 -28.17
C GLN A 78 -10.53 10.65 -29.64
N THR A 79 -9.57 9.77 -29.92
CA THR A 79 -9.08 9.50 -31.29
C THR A 79 -9.66 8.23 -31.91
N ARG A 80 -10.20 7.32 -31.07
CA ARG A 80 -10.61 5.95 -31.43
C ARG A 80 -9.51 5.11 -32.07
N ALA A 81 -8.24 5.47 -31.86
CA ALA A 81 -7.09 4.72 -32.37
C ALA A 81 -6.93 3.37 -31.64
N ALA A 82 -7.10 2.26 -32.37
CA ALA A 82 -7.05 0.90 -31.79
C ALA A 82 -5.74 0.61 -31.03
N GLY A 83 -4.60 1.12 -31.51
CA GLY A 83 -3.30 0.94 -30.86
C GLY A 83 -3.23 1.54 -29.44
N GLU A 84 -3.94 2.64 -29.18
CA GLU A 84 -3.99 3.23 -27.83
C GLU A 84 -4.87 2.40 -26.89
N MET A 85 -5.95 1.77 -27.41
CA MET A 85 -6.74 0.81 -26.63
C MET A 85 -5.92 -0.42 -26.26
N ASP A 86 -5.17 -0.99 -27.21
CA ASP A 86 -4.29 -2.16 -26.96
C ASP A 86 -3.22 -1.83 -25.90
N LYS A 87 -2.62 -0.63 -26.01
CA LYS A 87 -1.64 -0.12 -25.05
C LYS A 87 -2.23 0.05 -23.65
N ALA A 88 -3.40 0.69 -23.54
CA ALA A 88 -4.10 0.84 -22.27
C ALA A 88 -4.43 -0.51 -21.64
N GLU A 89 -4.96 -1.46 -22.43
CA GLU A 89 -5.29 -2.80 -21.98
C GLU A 89 -4.07 -3.54 -21.43
N GLY A 90 -2.95 -3.52 -22.16
CA GLY A 90 -1.71 -4.17 -21.75
C GLY A 90 -1.14 -3.58 -20.45
N ILE A 91 -1.23 -2.26 -20.27
CA ILE A 91 -0.80 -1.59 -19.04
C ILE A 91 -1.69 -2.01 -17.86
N PHE A 92 -3.01 -1.89 -18.00
CA PHE A 92 -3.93 -2.22 -16.91
C PHE A 92 -3.93 -3.70 -16.56
N GLN A 93 -3.74 -4.59 -17.52
CA GLN A 93 -3.61 -6.02 -17.27
C GLN A 93 -2.36 -6.36 -16.44
N LYS A 94 -1.22 -5.71 -16.73
CA LYS A 94 0.02 -5.88 -15.94
C LYS A 94 -0.18 -5.42 -14.50
N ILE A 95 -0.77 -4.24 -14.30
CA ILE A 95 -1.02 -3.70 -12.96
C ILE A 95 -2.04 -4.57 -12.20
N ALA A 96 -3.14 -4.97 -12.84
CA ALA A 96 -4.17 -5.80 -12.21
C ALA A 96 -3.65 -7.17 -11.76
N SER A 97 -2.62 -7.69 -12.42
CA SER A 97 -1.99 -8.99 -12.08
C SER A 97 -0.86 -8.85 -11.06
N GLY A 98 -0.15 -7.71 -11.04
CA GLY A 98 1.04 -7.51 -10.22
C GLY A 98 0.85 -6.65 -8.96
N ALA A 99 -0.17 -5.78 -8.94
CA ALA A 99 -0.41 -4.87 -7.83
C ALA A 99 -1.66 -5.27 -7.03
N SER A 100 -1.51 -5.44 -5.73
CA SER A 100 -2.63 -5.59 -4.79
C SER A 100 -3.17 -4.24 -4.33
N GLY A 101 -4.40 -4.22 -3.80
CA GLY A 101 -5.01 -3.04 -3.21
C GLY A 101 -5.46 -2.01 -4.25
N LYS A 102 -5.43 -0.73 -3.87
CA LYS A 102 -6.06 0.37 -4.64
C LYS A 102 -5.62 0.43 -6.11
N PRO A 103 -4.31 0.38 -6.46
CA PRO A 103 -3.89 0.46 -7.86
C PRO A 103 -4.42 -0.71 -8.70
N GLY A 104 -4.34 -1.94 -8.17
CA GLY A 104 -4.86 -3.13 -8.84
C GLY A 104 -6.37 -3.04 -9.12
N HIS A 105 -7.15 -2.58 -8.14
CA HIS A 105 -8.60 -2.41 -8.32
C HIS A 105 -8.94 -1.29 -9.31
N ILE A 106 -8.21 -0.17 -9.30
CA ILE A 106 -8.40 0.89 -10.30
C ILE A 106 -8.12 0.31 -11.70
N SER A 107 -7.01 -0.40 -11.89
CA SER A 107 -6.69 -1.02 -13.17
C SER A 107 -7.74 -2.04 -13.62
N LYS A 108 -8.32 -2.83 -12.69
CA LYS A 108 -9.43 -3.73 -13.01
C LYS A 108 -10.68 -3.00 -13.49
N LEU A 109 -11.01 -1.83 -12.91
CA LEU A 109 -12.14 -1.00 -13.39
C LEU A 109 -11.91 -0.48 -14.81
N TYR A 110 -10.72 0.06 -15.09
CA TYR A 110 -10.38 0.53 -16.44
C TYR A 110 -10.34 -0.63 -17.45
N LEU A 111 -9.77 -1.77 -17.05
CA LEU A 111 -9.77 -2.97 -17.87
C LEU A 111 -11.20 -3.41 -18.20
N ALA A 112 -12.11 -3.38 -17.23
CA ALA A 112 -13.52 -3.69 -17.46
C ALA A 112 -14.17 -2.73 -18.47
N ASN A 113 -13.90 -1.41 -18.39
CA ASN A 113 -14.36 -0.44 -19.38
C ASN A 113 -13.83 -0.76 -20.79
N ILE A 114 -12.55 -1.12 -20.91
CA ILE A 114 -11.94 -1.55 -22.18
C ILE A 114 -12.63 -2.81 -22.71
N LYS A 115 -12.88 -3.82 -21.86
CA LYS A 115 -13.61 -5.03 -22.25
C LYS A 115 -15.01 -4.70 -22.76
N LEU A 116 -15.73 -3.77 -22.12
CA LEU A 116 -17.02 -3.29 -22.62
C LEU A 116 -16.90 -2.62 -23.99
N ALA A 117 -15.91 -1.76 -24.20
CA ALA A 117 -15.68 -1.12 -25.49
C ALA A 117 -15.38 -2.14 -26.61
N ARG A 118 -14.78 -3.28 -26.26
CA ARG A 118 -14.58 -4.43 -27.17
C ARG A 118 -15.80 -5.35 -27.31
N GLY A 119 -16.93 -5.04 -26.67
CA GLY A 119 -18.12 -5.89 -26.67
C GLY A 119 -18.03 -7.14 -25.79
N LYS A 120 -16.96 -7.29 -25.00
CA LYS A 120 -16.72 -8.43 -24.10
C LYS A 120 -17.42 -8.22 -22.76
N ARG A 121 -18.75 -8.23 -22.80
CA ARG A 121 -19.61 -7.89 -21.65
C ARG A 121 -19.38 -8.79 -20.45
N ASP A 122 -19.30 -10.10 -20.64
CA ASP A 122 -19.16 -11.06 -19.55
C ASP A 122 -17.79 -10.94 -18.85
N GLU A 123 -16.72 -10.70 -19.63
CA GLU A 123 -15.38 -10.43 -19.07
C GLU A 123 -15.41 -9.14 -18.22
N ALA A 124 -16.06 -8.09 -18.70
CA ALA A 124 -16.19 -6.84 -17.96
C ALA A 124 -17.00 -7.02 -16.66
N LEU A 125 -18.12 -7.75 -16.72
CA LEU A 125 -18.96 -8.02 -15.56
C LEU A 125 -18.18 -8.72 -14.44
N LYS A 126 -17.39 -9.75 -14.80
CA LYS A 126 -16.51 -10.45 -13.84
C LYS A 126 -15.52 -9.51 -13.17
N LEU A 127 -14.90 -8.60 -13.94
CA LEU A 127 -13.95 -7.63 -13.40
C LEU A 127 -14.62 -6.63 -12.44
N TYR A 128 -15.81 -6.11 -12.77
CA TYR A 128 -16.55 -5.24 -11.85
C TYR A 128 -16.98 -5.98 -10.58
N GLN A 129 -17.49 -7.20 -10.70
CA GLN A 129 -17.88 -8.01 -9.54
C GLN A 129 -16.69 -8.31 -8.62
N ASP A 130 -15.51 -8.59 -9.19
CA ASP A 130 -14.29 -8.77 -8.42
C ASP A 130 -13.93 -7.50 -7.63
N VAL A 131 -13.97 -6.32 -8.27
CA VAL A 131 -13.69 -5.05 -7.57
C VAL A 131 -14.73 -4.76 -6.50
N SER A 132 -16.01 -4.98 -6.78
CA SER A 132 -17.11 -4.80 -5.82
C SER A 132 -16.93 -5.65 -4.55
N ARG A 133 -16.52 -6.92 -4.71
CA ARG A 133 -16.39 -7.87 -3.59
C ARG A 133 -15.07 -7.72 -2.83
N ASN A 134 -13.99 -7.40 -3.53
CA ASN A 134 -12.63 -7.51 -2.98
C ASN A 134 -11.97 -6.16 -2.68
N SER A 135 -12.57 -5.02 -3.07
CA SER A 135 -12.00 -3.71 -2.77
C SER A 135 -12.35 -3.26 -1.35
N SER A 136 -11.34 -2.90 -0.56
CA SER A 136 -11.54 -2.20 0.71
C SER A 136 -11.94 -0.72 0.55
N ASN A 137 -11.93 -0.19 -0.68
CA ASN A 137 -12.26 1.20 -0.95
C ASN A 137 -13.74 1.36 -1.32
N LYS A 138 -14.49 2.11 -0.49
CA LYS A 138 -15.93 2.33 -0.67
C LYS A 138 -16.28 2.99 -2.00
N THR A 139 -15.45 3.92 -2.49
CA THR A 139 -15.69 4.60 -3.78
C THR A 139 -15.53 3.62 -4.95
N LEU A 140 -14.47 2.80 -4.93
CA LEU A 140 -14.25 1.79 -5.98
C LEU A 140 -15.38 0.74 -5.99
N THR A 141 -15.80 0.31 -4.80
CA THR A 141 -16.93 -0.61 -4.63
C THR A 141 -18.21 -0.03 -5.20
N HIS A 142 -18.55 1.21 -4.83
CA HIS A 142 -19.76 1.88 -5.31
C HIS A 142 -19.76 2.09 -6.85
N LEU A 143 -18.60 2.43 -7.42
CA LEU A 143 -18.46 2.54 -8.88
C LEU A 143 -18.67 1.18 -9.57
N ALA A 144 -18.06 0.13 -9.03
CA ALA A 144 -18.21 -1.23 -9.53
C ALA A 144 -19.67 -1.71 -9.44
N ASP A 145 -20.32 -1.53 -8.30
CA ASP A 145 -21.72 -1.92 -8.09
C ASP A 145 -22.67 -1.23 -9.07
N ARG A 146 -22.45 0.06 -9.31
CA ARG A 146 -23.24 0.81 -10.30
C ARG A 146 -23.03 0.22 -11.70
N ALA A 147 -21.79 -0.12 -12.07
CA ALA A 147 -21.47 -0.73 -13.35
C ALA A 147 -22.12 -2.12 -13.50
N VAL A 148 -22.03 -2.98 -12.48
CA VAL A 148 -22.69 -4.29 -12.44
C VAL A 148 -24.20 -4.15 -12.65
N LYS A 149 -24.87 -3.29 -11.87
CA LYS A 149 -26.32 -3.07 -12.00
C LYS A 149 -26.72 -2.58 -13.38
N ASN A 150 -25.92 -1.71 -14.00
CA ASN A 150 -26.17 -1.23 -15.35
C ASN A 150 -26.01 -2.34 -16.41
N LEU A 151 -25.12 -3.30 -16.16
CA LEU A 151 -24.87 -4.44 -17.04
C LEU A 151 -25.82 -5.62 -16.81
N GLU A 152 -26.53 -5.68 -15.70
CA GLU A 152 -27.57 -6.70 -15.47
C GLU A 152 -28.93 -6.27 -16.01
N LYS A 153 -29.15 -4.95 -16.15
CA LYS A 153 -30.43 -4.38 -16.63
C LYS A 153 -30.58 -4.29 -18.15
N LYS A 154 -29.50 -4.50 -18.90
CA LYS A 154 -29.43 -4.35 -20.36
C LYS A 154 -29.23 -5.71 -21.01
#